data_AF-A0A960SIZ2-F1
#
_entry.id   AF-A0A960SIZ2-F1
#
_cell.length_a   1.000
_cell.length_b   1.000
_cell.length_c   1.000
_cell.angle_alpha   90.00
_cell.angle_beta   90.00
_cell.angle_gamma   90.00
#
_symmetry.space_group_name_H-M   'P 1'
#
loop_
_entity.id
_entity.type
_entity.pdbx_description
1 polymer ?
#
loop_
_entity_poly.entity_id
_entity_poly.type
_entity_poly.pdbx_seq_one_letter_code
_entity_poly.pdbx_strand_id
1 'polypeptide(L)'
;MSFIRTQRLARFLFQGLWYLGLSLIGLFGLCLITGCQDGTSLVDKGIENQVLHVGNGLEPQELDPHIITGISEIKIVSALFEGLIGQAP
;
A
#
# COMPACT_ATOMS: atom_id res chain seq x y z
N MET A 1 -7.51 -32.42 55.08
CA MET A 1 -6.34 -31.82 54.39
C MET A 1 -6.37 -31.85 52.85
N SER A 2 -7.11 -32.75 52.17
CA SER A 2 -7.05 -32.93 50.70
C SER A 2 -7.66 -31.76 49.87
N PHE A 3 -8.75 -31.14 50.34
CA PHE A 3 -9.53 -30.14 49.59
C PHE A 3 -8.83 -28.78 49.37
N ILE A 4 -7.88 -28.42 50.24
CA ILE A 4 -7.15 -27.13 50.17
C ILE A 4 -6.00 -27.20 49.15
N ARG A 5 -5.41 -28.39 48.92
CA ARG A 5 -4.34 -28.60 47.91
C ARG A 5 -4.89 -28.53 46.49
N THR A 6 -6.06 -29.09 46.23
CA THR A 6 -6.72 -29.03 44.91
C THR A 6 -7.20 -27.62 44.57
N GLN A 7 -7.71 -26.87 45.54
CA GLN A 7 -8.11 -25.45 45.39
C GLN A 7 -6.95 -24.51 45.03
N ARG A 8 -5.74 -24.70 45.60
CA ARG A 8 -4.55 -23.91 45.24
C ARG A 8 -4.00 -24.26 43.87
N LEU A 9 -3.98 -25.55 43.51
CA LEU A 9 -3.46 -26.00 42.22
C LEU A 9 -4.37 -25.55 41.05
N ALA A 10 -5.69 -25.64 41.23
CA ALA A 10 -6.66 -25.13 40.27
C ALA A 10 -6.54 -23.61 40.06
N ARG A 11 -6.34 -22.84 41.14
CA ARG A 11 -6.09 -21.38 41.04
C ARG A 11 -4.80 -21.07 40.28
N PHE A 12 -3.72 -21.82 40.52
CA PHE A 12 -2.46 -21.64 39.78
C PHE A 12 -2.58 -21.93 38.28
N LEU A 13 -3.30 -23.00 37.91
CA LEU A 13 -3.54 -23.34 36.51
C LEU A 13 -4.44 -22.30 35.81
N PHE A 14 -5.47 -21.81 36.50
CA PHE A 14 -6.37 -20.77 35.98
C PHE A 14 -5.65 -19.42 35.82
N GLN A 15 -4.78 -19.07 36.78
CA GLN A 15 -3.97 -17.85 36.74
C GLN A 15 -2.98 -17.90 35.56
N GLY A 16 -2.33 -19.05 35.32
CA GLY A 16 -1.43 -19.25 34.19
C GLY A 16 -2.14 -19.13 32.84
N LEU A 17 -3.33 -19.70 32.70
CA LEU A 17 -4.14 -19.59 31.49
C LEU A 17 -4.58 -18.14 31.22
N TRP A 18 -4.90 -17.38 32.28
CA TRP A 18 -5.25 -15.96 32.18
C TRP A 18 -4.07 -15.09 31.71
N TYR A 19 -2.86 -15.33 32.24
CA TYR A 19 -1.65 -14.61 31.80
C TYR A 19 -1.25 -14.93 30.36
N LEU A 20 -1.41 -16.18 29.92
CA LEU A 20 -1.17 -16.56 28.51
C LEU A 20 -2.16 -15.86 27.57
N GLY A 21 -3.43 -15.76 27.95
CA GLY A 21 -4.45 -15.02 27.19
C GLY A 21 -4.13 -13.52 27.08
N LEU A 22 -3.76 -12.88 28.20
CA LEU A 22 -3.33 -11.48 28.22
C LEU A 22 -2.09 -11.22 27.35
N SER A 23 -1.12 -12.13 27.39
CA SER A 23 0.09 -12.04 26.56
C SER A 23 -0.22 -12.14 25.07
N LEU A 24 -1.12 -13.03 24.67
CA LEU A 24 -1.54 -13.19 23.28
C LEU A 24 -2.31 -11.97 22.76
N ILE A 25 -3.20 -11.39 23.58
CA ILE A 25 -3.93 -10.17 23.24
C ILE A 25 -2.98 -8.98 23.09
N GLY A 26 -2.00 -8.85 24.00
CA GLY A 26 -0.97 -7.81 23.92
C GLY A 26 -0.11 -7.92 22.67
N LEU A 27 0.32 -9.14 22.31
CA LEU A 27 1.09 -9.40 21.10
C LEU A 27 0.27 -9.11 19.83
N PHE A 28 -0.99 -9.51 19.80
CA PHE A 28 -1.89 -9.22 18.68
C PHE A 28 -2.12 -7.73 18.49
N GLY A 29 -2.32 -6.97 19.58
CA GLY A 29 -2.42 -5.51 19.54
C GLY A 29 -1.15 -4.84 19.00
N LEU A 30 0.03 -5.37 19.36
CA LEU A 30 1.30 -4.85 18.85
C LEU A 30 1.45 -5.07 17.34
N CYS A 31 1.01 -6.21 16.80
CA CYS A 31 1.03 -6.47 15.36
C CYS A 31 0.10 -5.54 14.55
N LEU A 32 -1.00 -5.06 15.14
CA LEU A 32 -1.94 -4.17 14.45
C LEU A 32 -1.37 -2.77 14.22
N ILE A 33 -0.43 -2.32 15.04
CA ILE A 33 0.12 -0.96 14.96
C ILE A 33 1.38 -0.85 14.09
N THR A 34 1.99 -1.97 13.68
CA THR A 34 3.21 -1.98 12.86
C THR A 34 2.97 -1.82 11.35
N GLY A 35 1.73 -1.56 10.92
CA GLY A 35 1.36 -1.42 9.50
C GLY A 35 1.54 0.00 8.91
N CYS A 36 2.04 0.96 9.68
CA CYS A 36 2.24 2.32 9.18
C CYS A 36 3.48 2.35 8.27
N GLN A 37 3.25 2.23 6.97
CA GLN A 37 4.27 2.33 5.93
C GLN A 37 4.64 3.80 5.70
N ASP A 38 5.92 4.06 5.36
CA ASP A 38 6.42 5.40 5.05
C ASP A 38 5.54 6.09 4.01
N GLY A 39 4.87 7.17 4.43
CA GLY A 39 3.74 7.79 3.74
C GLY A 39 4.10 8.63 2.51
N THR A 40 5.30 8.47 1.94
CA THR A 40 5.67 9.22 0.73
C THR A 40 4.86 8.69 -0.45
N SER A 41 3.90 9.49 -0.92
CA SER A 41 3.09 9.11 -2.07
C SER A 41 3.92 9.18 -3.36
N LEU A 42 3.46 8.49 -4.41
CA LEU A 42 4.05 8.63 -5.76
C LEU A 42 3.99 10.07 -6.26
N VAL A 43 3.01 10.85 -5.81
CA VAL A 43 2.87 12.28 -6.14
C VAL A 43 3.98 13.08 -5.47
N ASP A 44 4.24 12.87 -4.18
CA ASP A 44 5.29 13.58 -3.44
C ASP A 44 6.67 13.33 -4.07
N LYS A 45 6.95 12.05 -4.39
CA LYS A 45 8.18 11.67 -5.11
C LYS A 45 8.26 12.25 -6.51
N GLY A 46 7.13 12.32 -7.21
CA GLY A 46 7.05 12.91 -8.55
C GLY A 46 7.32 14.41 -8.55
N ILE A 47 6.80 15.13 -7.55
CA ILE A 47 7.06 16.58 -7.37
C ILE A 47 8.54 16.83 -7.10
N GLU A 48 9.14 16.07 -6.18
CA GLU A 48 10.56 16.23 -5.83
C GLU A 48 11.48 15.96 -7.02
N ASN A 49 11.23 14.88 -7.76
CA ASN A 49 12.08 14.46 -8.88
C ASN A 49 11.71 15.09 -10.23
N GLN A 50 10.66 15.90 -10.27
CA GLN A 50 10.06 16.42 -11.52
C GLN A 50 9.69 15.29 -12.50
N VAL A 51 9.16 14.18 -11.96
CA VAL A 51 8.72 13.01 -12.73
C VAL A 51 7.20 12.90 -12.66
N LEU A 52 6.55 12.94 -13.82
CA LEU A 52 5.11 12.72 -13.92
C LEU A 52 4.81 11.22 -14.03
N HIS A 53 4.15 10.67 -13.01
CA HIS A 53 3.60 9.32 -13.06
C HIS A 53 2.20 9.35 -13.67
N VAL A 54 2.04 8.81 -14.88
CA VAL A 54 0.77 8.78 -15.61
C VAL A 54 0.41 7.37 -16.08
N GLY A 55 -0.84 6.98 -15.88
CA GLY A 55 -1.38 5.72 -16.42
C GLY A 55 -1.87 5.92 -17.86
N ASN A 56 -1.28 5.20 -18.82
CA ASN A 56 -1.65 5.33 -20.23
C ASN A 56 -2.78 4.37 -20.69
N GLY A 57 -3.27 3.51 -19.80
CA GLY A 57 -4.30 2.53 -20.12
C GLY A 57 -3.72 1.29 -20.80
N LEU A 58 -4.00 1.13 -22.09
CA LEU A 58 -3.45 0.03 -22.91
C LEU A 58 -2.04 0.38 -23.41
N GLU A 59 -1.28 -0.66 -23.70
CA GLU A 59 0.06 -0.52 -24.31
C GLU A 59 -0.07 0.11 -25.71
N PRO A 60 0.72 1.17 -26.02
CA PRO A 60 0.72 1.76 -27.35
C PRO A 60 1.29 0.77 -28.38
N GLN A 61 0.62 0.65 -29.53
CA GLN A 61 1.09 -0.25 -30.58
C GLN A 61 2.28 0.32 -31.36
N GLU A 62 2.34 1.65 -31.48
CA GLU A 62 3.26 2.38 -32.33
C GLU A 62 3.39 3.82 -31.79
N LEU A 63 4.50 4.51 -32.10
CA LEU A 63 4.72 5.91 -31.70
C LEU A 63 4.99 6.84 -32.88
N ASP A 64 5.03 6.33 -34.11
CA ASP A 64 5.17 7.17 -35.31
C ASP A 64 3.86 7.93 -35.59
N PRO A 65 3.88 9.28 -35.54
CA PRO A 65 2.69 10.10 -35.76
C PRO A 65 2.01 9.88 -37.12
N HIS A 66 2.71 9.34 -38.13
CA HIS A 66 2.14 9.10 -39.45
C HIS A 66 1.27 7.83 -39.55
N ILE A 67 1.34 6.93 -38.57
CA ILE A 67 0.67 5.62 -38.63
C ILE A 67 -0.13 5.28 -37.38
N ILE A 68 0.00 6.03 -36.28
CA ILE A 68 -0.88 5.86 -35.12
C ILE A 68 -2.34 6.19 -35.47
N THR A 69 -3.26 5.43 -34.88
CA THR A 69 -4.71 5.62 -35.07
C THR A 69 -5.50 5.59 -33.76
N GLY A 70 -4.86 5.19 -32.65
CA GLY A 70 -5.50 5.04 -31.35
C GLY A 70 -5.44 6.29 -30.47
N ILE A 71 -6.37 6.36 -29.51
CA ILE A 71 -6.50 7.47 -28.55
C ILE A 71 -5.46 7.35 -27.42
N SER A 72 -5.03 6.12 -27.12
CA SER A 72 -4.02 5.84 -26.08
C SER A 72 -2.66 6.41 -26.43
N GLU A 73 -2.34 6.54 -27.71
CA GLU A 73 -1.07 7.01 -28.25
C GLU A 73 -0.99 8.54 -28.31
N ILE A 74 -2.14 9.22 -28.52
CA ILE A 74 -2.20 10.69 -28.71
C ILE A 74 -1.57 11.44 -27.53
N LYS A 75 -1.74 10.94 -26.29
CA LYS A 75 -1.15 11.56 -25.09
C LYS A 75 0.37 11.54 -25.11
N ILE A 76 0.97 10.44 -25.59
CA ILE A 76 2.42 10.28 -25.66
C ILE A 76 2.97 11.08 -26.84
N VAL A 77 2.36 10.94 -28.02
CA VAL A 77 2.80 11.64 -29.24
C VAL A 77 2.76 13.15 -29.07
N SER A 78 1.70 13.70 -28.46
CA SER A 78 1.60 15.15 -28.19
C SER A 78 2.61 15.65 -27.15
N ALA A 79 3.17 14.76 -26.33
CA ALA A 79 4.21 15.11 -25.36
C ALA A 79 5.63 15.02 -25.97
N LEU A 80 5.81 14.20 -27.01
CA LEU A 80 7.10 14.01 -27.70
C LEU A 80 7.27 14.93 -28.91
N PHE A 81 6.19 15.24 -29.61
CA PHE A 81 6.18 16.01 -30.84
C PHE A 81 5.23 17.20 -30.74
N GLU A 82 5.62 18.32 -31.33
CA GLU A 82 4.83 19.54 -31.36
C GLU A 82 4.43 19.88 -32.80
N GLY A 83 3.16 20.26 -33.00
CA GLY A 83 2.62 20.70 -34.29
C GLY A 83 2.73 22.21 -34.48
N LEU A 84 2.44 22.71 -35.69
CA LEU A 84 2.44 24.16 -35.97
C LEU A 84 1.40 24.93 -35.14
N ILE A 85 0.33 24.25 -34.72
CA ILE A 85 -0.70 24.74 -33.81
C ILE A 85 -0.96 23.67 -32.74
N GLY A 86 -1.33 24.09 -31.55
CA GLY A 86 -1.64 23.21 -30.42
C GLY A 86 -2.92 23.63 -29.70
N GLN A 87 -3.47 22.72 -28.90
CA GLN A 87 -4.60 23.02 -28.03
C GLN A 87 -4.12 23.86 -26.85
N ALA A 88 -4.76 25.02 -26.62
CA ALA A 88 -4.54 25.81 -25.41
C ALA A 88 -5.13 25.09 -24.18
N PRO A 89 -4.58 25.33 -22.97
CA PRO A 89 -5.03 24.70 -21.73
C PRO A 89 -6.48 25.02 -21.36
#